data_AF-A0A0P9BBM2-F1
#
_entry.id   AF-A0A0P9BBM2-F1
#
_cell.length_a   1.000
_cell.length_b   1.000
_cell.length_c   1.000
_cell.angle_alpha   90.00
_cell.angle_beta   90.00
_cell.angle_gamma   90.00
#
_symmetry.space_group_name_H-M   'P 1'
#
loop_
_entity.id
_entity.type
_entity.pdbx_description
1 polymer ?
#
loop_
_entity_poly.entity_id
_entity_poly.type
_entity_poly.pdbx_seq_one_letter_code
_entity_poly.pdbx_strand_id
1 'polypeptide(L)'
;MRAIDRFADAPLQDQVLLRNVIFTRCNDACPLIARKLKEVREVLGGKADGITVISLTSDPLRDTPAVLKAYTLKEGIDGPHWFFLTGDKAQMDLELLTMPVAGR
;
A
#
# COMPACT_ATOMS: atom_id res chain seq x y z
N MET A 1 1.85 -13.01 -3.91
CA MET A 1 1.82 -11.80 -4.75
C MET A 1 0.45 -11.78 -5.43
N ARG A 2 -0.40 -10.79 -5.17
CA ARG A 2 -1.71 -10.68 -5.84
C ARG A 2 -1.55 -9.69 -7.00
N ALA A 3 -2.07 -10.03 -8.17
CA ALA A 3 -2.02 -9.19 -9.37
C ALA A 3 -2.70 -7.83 -9.11
N ILE A 4 -2.12 -6.78 -9.70
CA ILE A 4 -2.54 -5.38 -9.53
C ILE A 4 -3.97 -5.15 -10.04
N ASP A 5 -4.31 -5.84 -11.13
CA ASP A 5 -5.58 -5.79 -11.86
C ASP A 5 -6.78 -6.11 -10.96
N ARG A 6 -6.58 -6.87 -9.86
CA ARG A 6 -7.65 -7.22 -8.92
C ARG A 6 -8.15 -6.04 -8.07
N PHE A 7 -7.39 -4.95 -8.00
CA PHE A 7 -7.73 -3.76 -7.24
C PHE A 7 -8.17 -2.57 -8.12
N ALA A 8 -8.10 -2.71 -9.44
CA ALA A 8 -8.57 -1.69 -10.38
C ALA A 8 -10.10 -1.74 -10.57
N ASP A 9 -10.67 -2.95 -10.64
CA ASP A 9 -12.05 -3.16 -11.12
C ASP A 9 -13.03 -3.76 -10.08
N ALA A 10 -12.59 -3.98 -8.83
CA ALA A 10 -13.48 -4.54 -7.82
C ALA A 10 -14.48 -3.46 -7.34
N PRO A 11 -15.81 -3.70 -7.42
CA PRO A 11 -16.78 -2.82 -6.76
C PRO A 11 -16.58 -2.93 -5.25
N LEU A 12 -15.93 -1.93 -4.67
CA LEU A 12 -15.68 -1.77 -3.24
C LEU A 12 -16.94 -1.23 -2.53
N GLN A 13 -18.11 -1.77 -2.87
CA GLN A 13 -19.35 -1.43 -2.17
C GLN A 13 -19.13 -1.89 -0.71
N ASP A 14 -18.98 -0.91 0.18
CA ASP A 14 -18.71 -1.02 1.63
C ASP A 14 -17.26 -1.25 2.09
N GLN A 15 -16.23 -1.13 1.22
CA GLN A 15 -14.83 -1.26 1.62
C GLN A 15 -14.00 -0.01 1.30
N VAL A 16 -13.39 0.60 2.31
CA VAL A 16 -12.54 1.79 2.10
C VAL A 16 -11.17 1.33 1.61
N LEU A 17 -10.78 1.81 0.43
CA LEU A 17 -9.45 1.57 -0.11
C LEU A 17 -8.56 2.80 0.12
N LEU A 18 -7.51 2.62 0.92
CA LEU A 18 -6.47 3.61 1.13
C LEU A 18 -5.25 3.26 0.26
N ARG A 19 -4.97 4.08 -0.74
CA ARG A 19 -3.74 3.95 -1.55
C ARG A 19 -2.70 4.98 -1.13
N ASN A 20 -1.44 4.58 -1.04
CA ASN A 20 -0.31 5.47 -0.81
C ASN A 20 0.91 5.04 -1.63
N VAL A 21 1.85 5.97 -1.80
CA VAL A 21 3.11 5.74 -2.50
C VAL A 21 4.24 5.66 -1.48
N ILE A 22 5.15 4.69 -1.64
CA ILE A 22 6.30 4.48 -0.76
C ILE A 22 7.56 4.21 -1.59
N PHE A 23 8.72 4.24 -0.93
CA PHE A 23 9.91 3.53 -1.39
C PHE A 23 10.76 3.14 -0.17
N THR A 24 11.37 1.95 -0.17
CA THR A 24 11.92 1.37 1.07
C THR A 24 13.13 2.09 1.65
N ARG A 25 13.81 2.94 0.85
CA ARG A 25 14.95 3.75 1.27
C ARG A 25 14.57 5.11 1.86
N CYS A 26 13.27 5.41 1.94
CA CYS A 26 12.80 6.63 2.59
C CYS A 26 12.95 6.49 4.11
N ASN A 27 13.74 7.38 4.72
CA ASN A 27 14.07 7.31 6.15
C ASN A 27 13.22 8.24 7.04
N ASP A 28 12.25 8.94 6.46
CA ASP A 28 11.49 9.99 7.17
C ASP A 28 9.97 9.78 7.07
N ALA A 29 9.35 10.27 5.99
CA ALA A 29 7.90 10.23 5.83
C ALA A 29 7.32 8.80 5.74
N CYS A 30 7.94 7.89 4.98
CA CYS A 30 7.41 6.53 4.80
C CYS A 30 7.25 5.73 6.12
N PRO A 31 8.28 5.64 6.98
CA PRO A 31 8.12 4.93 8.26
C PRO A 31 7.17 5.67 9.21
N LEU A 32 7.09 7.01 9.15
CA LEU A 32 6.11 7.78 9.93
C LEU A 32 4.66 7.43 9.50
N ILE A 33 4.39 7.42 8.20
CA ILE A 33 3.07 7.07 7.65
C ILE A 33 2.70 5.64 8.00
N ALA A 34 3.64 4.68 7.88
CA ALA A 34 3.42 3.30 8.26
C ALA A 34 2.98 3.15 9.72
N ARG A 35 3.69 3.81 10.65
CA ARG A 35 3.33 3.83 12.07
C ARG A 35 1.96 4.47 12.31
N LYS A 36 1.65 5.60 11.66
CA LYS A 36 0.35 6.26 11.81
C LYS A 36 -0.81 5.43 11.28
N LEU A 37 -0.65 4.74 10.16
CA LEU A 37 -1.66 3.83 9.65
C LEU A 37 -1.87 2.64 10.59
N LYS A 38 -0.81 2.14 11.22
CA LYS A 38 -0.91 1.11 12.26
C LYS A 38 -1.71 1.61 13.47
N GLU A 39 -1.37 2.78 14.01
CA GLU A 39 -2.12 3.42 15.11
C GLU A 39 -3.61 3.59 14.77
N VAL A 40 -3.92 4.07 13.55
CA VAL A 40 -5.31 4.22 13.09
C VAL A 40 -6.05 2.88 13.09
N ARG A 41 -5.43 1.81 12.61
CA ARG A 41 -6.06 0.48 12.62
C ARG A 41 -6.29 -0.05 14.04
N GLU A 42 -5.35 0.17 14.95
CA GLU A 42 -5.50 -0.19 16.36
C GLU A 42 -6.69 0.53 17.00
N VAL A 43 -6.83 1.84 16.76
CA VAL A 43 -7.97 2.64 17.25
C VAL A 43 -9.30 2.19 16.66
N LEU A 44 -9.32 1.80 15.38
CA LEU A 44 -10.54 1.34 14.71
C LEU A 44 -11.00 -0.06 15.15
N GLY A 45 -10.09 -0.88 15.70
CA GLY A 45 -10.39 -2.26 16.10
C GLY A 45 -11.00 -3.06 14.95
N GLY A 46 -12.10 -3.78 15.22
CA GLY A 46 -12.77 -4.60 14.20
C GLY A 46 -13.30 -3.81 12.98
N LYS A 47 -13.46 -2.48 13.08
CA LYS A 47 -13.83 -1.66 11.90
C LYS A 47 -12.70 -1.57 10.87
N ALA A 48 -11.45 -1.85 11.26
CA ALA A 48 -10.30 -1.82 10.36
C ALA A 48 -10.35 -2.92 9.28
N ASP A 49 -11.18 -3.95 9.45
CA ASP A 49 -11.34 -5.03 8.47
C ASP A 49 -12.08 -4.55 7.20
N GLY A 50 -12.85 -3.46 7.32
CA GLY A 50 -13.44 -2.76 6.18
C GLY A 50 -12.45 -1.84 5.44
N ILE A 51 -11.19 -1.78 5.86
CA ILE A 51 -10.16 -0.90 5.27
C ILE A 51 -9.04 -1.73 4.69
N THR A 52 -8.84 -1.60 3.38
CA THR A 52 -7.70 -2.17 2.67
C THR A 52 -6.68 -1.08 2.37
N VAL A 53 -5.42 -1.30 2.75
CA VAL A 53 -4.29 -0.43 2.47
C VAL A 53 -3.47 -1.02 1.33
N ILE A 54 -3.23 -0.24 0.29
CA ILE A 54 -2.36 -0.61 -0.84
C ILE A 54 -1.25 0.43 -0.96
N SER A 55 -0.03 0.00 -0.72
CA SER A 55 1.18 0.81 -0.90
C SER A 55 1.86 0.45 -2.22
N LEU A 56 2.01 1.43 -3.11
CA LEU A 56 2.72 1.28 -4.39
C LEU A 56 4.15 1.79 -4.24
N THR A 57 5.14 1.06 -4.72
CA THR A 57 6.52 1.60 -4.76
C THR A 57 6.72 2.59 -5.91
N SER A 58 7.41 3.69 -5.64
CA SER A 58 7.95 4.59 -6.68
C SER A 58 9.38 4.25 -7.11
N ASP A 59 10.04 3.26 -6.50
CA ASP A 59 11.39 2.80 -6.84
C ASP A 59 11.40 1.28 -7.16
N PRO A 60 10.64 0.80 -8.17
CA PRO A 60 10.51 -0.63 -8.48
C PRO A 60 11.83 -1.32 -8.86
N LEU A 61 12.82 -0.55 -9.33
CA LEU A 61 14.15 -1.08 -9.67
C LEU A 61 14.92 -1.59 -8.44
N ARG A 62 14.52 -1.16 -7.24
CA ARG A 62 15.19 -1.53 -5.98
C ARG A 62 14.23 -2.20 -5.00
N ASP A 63 12.96 -1.82 -5.04
CA ASP A 63 11.91 -2.37 -4.19
C ASP A 63 11.37 -3.68 -4.78
N THR A 64 12.20 -4.70 -4.77
CA THR A 64 11.80 -6.06 -5.13
C THR A 64 10.79 -6.62 -4.11
N PRO A 65 10.03 -7.68 -4.45
CA PRO A 65 9.10 -8.30 -3.49
C PRO A 65 9.76 -8.71 -2.17
N ALA A 66 11.01 -9.17 -2.21
CA ALA A 66 11.78 -9.55 -1.02
C ALA A 66 12.12 -8.32 -0.15
N VAL A 67 12.55 -7.22 -0.78
CA VAL A 67 12.88 -5.95 -0.09
C VAL A 67 11.63 -5.34 0.53
N LEU A 68 10.51 -5.33 -0.18
CA LEU A 68 9.23 -4.87 0.35
C LEU A 68 8.76 -5.74 1.51
N LYS A 69 8.84 -7.07 1.43
CA LYS A 69 8.48 -7.95 2.55
C LYS A 69 9.34 -7.69 3.78
N ALA A 70 10.65 -7.44 3.60
CA ALA A 70 11.52 -7.06 4.72
C ALA A 70 11.10 -5.71 5.33
N TYR A 71 10.72 -4.73 4.50
CA TYR A 71 10.18 -3.45 4.95
C TYR A 71 8.89 -3.63 5.76
N THR A 72 7.93 -4.43 5.27
CA THR A 72 6.66 -4.65 6.00
C THR A 72 6.87 -5.29 7.36
N LEU A 73 7.80 -6.25 7.45
CA LEU A 73 8.15 -6.90 8.70
C LEU A 73 8.82 -5.92 9.68
N LYS A 74 9.75 -5.10 9.18
CA LYS A 74 10.44 -4.08 9.98
C LYS A 74 9.46 -3.08 10.59
N GLU A 75 8.51 -2.60 9.80
CA GLU A 75 7.52 -1.61 10.25
C GLU A 75 6.31 -2.23 10.96
N GLY A 76 6.18 -3.57 10.96
CA GLY A 76 5.08 -4.30 11.60
C GLY A 76 3.73 -4.10 10.91
N ILE A 77 3.73 -4.08 9.58
CA ILE A 77 2.60 -3.77 8.69
C ILE A 77 2.35 -4.88 7.66
N ASP A 78 2.55 -6.13 8.06
CA ASP A 78 2.40 -7.31 7.19
C ASP A 78 1.13 -8.15 7.47
N GLY A 79 0.18 -7.54 8.18
CA GLY A 79 -1.10 -8.14 8.53
C GLY A 79 -2.11 -8.21 7.38
N PRO A 80 -3.31 -8.76 7.65
CA PRO A 80 -4.38 -8.80 6.66
C PRO A 80 -4.78 -7.38 6.22
N HIS A 81 -5.25 -7.26 4.99
CA HIS A 81 -5.66 -5.98 4.38
C HIS A 81 -4.52 -4.96 4.18
N TRP A 82 -3.26 -5.37 4.29
CA TRP A 82 -2.10 -4.59 3.84
C TRP A 82 -1.46 -5.24 2.61
N PHE A 83 -1.36 -4.48 1.53
CA PHE A 83 -0.76 -4.93 0.29
C PHE A 83 0.31 -3.95 -0.17
N PHE A 84 1.41 -4.50 -0.66
CA PHE A 84 2.53 -3.74 -1.20
C PHE A 84 2.75 -4.19 -2.63
N LEU A 85 2.71 -3.24 -3.56
CA LEU A 85 2.78 -3.49 -5.00
C LEU A 85 4.11 -2.98 -5.55
N THR A 86 4.71 -3.84 -6.37
CA THR A 86 5.89 -3.57 -7.19
C THR A 86 5.73 -4.35 -8.50
N GLY A 87 6.50 -3.96 -9.51
CA GLY A 87 6.44 -4.51 -10.85
C GLY A 87 7.59 -3.95 -11.68
N ASP A 88 7.51 -4.12 -13.00
CA ASP A 88 8.40 -3.38 -13.87
C ASP A 88 8.10 -1.87 -13.82
N LYS A 89 9.08 -1.06 -14.23
CA LYS A 89 8.98 0.39 -14.13
C LYS A 89 7.81 0.95 -14.95
N ALA A 90 7.55 0.42 -16.14
CA ALA A 90 6.49 0.94 -17.00
C ALA A 90 5.11 0.69 -16.38
N GLN A 91 4.90 -0.49 -15.81
CA GLN A 91 3.69 -0.82 -15.07
C GLN A 91 3.50 0.09 -13.86
N MET A 92 4.54 0.28 -13.04
CA MET A 92 4.43 1.14 -11.85
C MET A 92 4.20 2.61 -12.21
N ASP A 93 4.85 3.12 -13.25
CA ASP A 93 4.63 4.49 -13.72
C ASP A 93 3.18 4.71 -14.17
N LEU A 94 2.58 3.72 -14.87
CA LEU A 94 1.18 3.78 -15.28
C LEU A 94 0.25 3.82 -14.06
N GLU A 95 0.44 2.91 -13.10
CA GLU A 95 -0.39 2.82 -11.89
C GLU A 95 -0.33 4.10 -11.04
N LEU A 96 0.85 4.70 -10.92
CA LEU A 96 1.02 5.94 -10.17
C LEU A 96 0.33 7.13 -10.85
N LEU A 97 0.23 7.13 -12.18
CA LEU A 97 -0.47 8.16 -12.95
C LEU A 97 -1.99 8.00 -12.94
N THR A 98 -2.48 6.76 -12.87
CA THR A 98 -3.91 6.46 -12.93
C THR A 98 -4.60 6.49 -11.57
N MET A 99 -3.86 6.65 -10.46
CA MET A 99 -4.43 6.79 -9.12
C MET A 99 -5.48 7.92 -9.09
N PRO A 100 -6.78 7.59 -9.03
CA PRO A 100 -7.80 8.61 -8.99
C PRO A 100 -7.76 9.26 -7.60
N VAL A 101 -7.65 10.58 -7.57
CA VAL A 101 -7.81 11.34 -6.32
C VAL A 101 -9.29 11.24 -5.94
N ALA A 102 -9.63 10.30 -5.07
CA ALA A 102 -10.97 10.20 -4.50
C ALA A 102 -11.26 11.48 -3.70
N GLY A 103 -12.24 12.27 -4.14
CA GLY A 103 -12.59 13.55 -3.50
C GLY A 103 -12.82 14.75 -4.43
N ARG A 104 -12.91 14.54 -5.75
CA ARG A 104 -13.64 15.43 -6.66
C ARG A 104 -14.82 14.68 -7.26
#